data_AF-A0A6V6YQC1-F1
#
_entry.id   AF-A0A6V6YQC1-F1
#
_cell.length_a   1.000
_cell.length_b   1.000
_cell.length_c   1.000
_cell.angle_alpha   90.00
_cell.angle_beta   90.00
_cell.angle_gamma   90.00
#
_symmetry.space_group_name_H-M   'P 1'
#
loop_
_entity.id
_entity.type
_entity.pdbx_description
1 polymer ?
#
loop_
_entity_poly.entity_id
_entity_poly.type
_entity_poly.pdbx_seq_one_letter_code
_entity_poly.pdbx_strand_id
1 'polypeptide(L)' 'MEFIHAQPIVNSIIYSFLGIVILLIGYFIIEKLTPESTWKEVVEKNNVAVAIVLAAFIIGLSMIISAAIHG' A
#
# COMPACT_ATOMS: atom_id res chain seq x y z
N MET A 1 -0.88 -13.14 -35.95
CA MET A 1 -0.32 -13.35 -34.60
C MET A 1 0.37 -12.06 -34.22
N GLU A 2 -0.41 -11.10 -33.71
CA GLU A 2 0.15 -9.80 -33.34
C GLU A 2 1.15 -9.98 -32.20
N PHE A 3 2.32 -9.40 -32.43
CA PHE A 3 3.47 -9.45 -31.55
C PHE A 3 3.08 -8.88 -30.19
N ILE A 4 3.50 -9.55 -29.12
CA ILE A 4 3.41 -9.03 -27.76
C ILE A 4 3.99 -7.61 -27.79
N HIS A 5 3.14 -6.60 -27.66
CA HIS A 5 3.59 -5.24 -27.45
C HIS A 5 4.23 -5.22 -26.06
N ALA A 6 5.56 -5.29 -25.98
CA ALA A 6 6.30 -5.35 -24.72
C ALA A 6 6.12 -4.07 -23.89
N GLN A 7 5.81 -2.95 -24.56
CA GLN A 7 5.64 -1.63 -23.95
C GLN A 7 4.58 -1.59 -22.82
N PRO A 8 3.31 -2.02 -23.03
CA PRO A 8 2.31 -2.06 -21.97
C PRO A 8 2.67 -3.00 -20.82
N ILE A 9 3.33 -4.12 -21.09
CA ILE A 9 3.73 -5.07 -20.04
C ILE A 9 4.79 -4.46 -19.14
N VAL A 10 5.82 -3.84 -19.73
CA VAL A 10 6.89 -3.16 -18.99
C VAL A 10 6.31 -2.01 -18.16
N ASN A 11 5.41 -1.22 -18.72
CA ASN A 11 4.74 -0.14 -17.99
C ASN A 11 3.95 -0.67 -16.79
N SER A 12 3.15 -1.73 -16.95
CA SER A 12 2.39 -2.34 -15.86
C SER A 12 3.27 -2.83 -14.72
N ILE A 13 4.43 -3.41 -15.02
CA ILE A 13 5.40 -3.85 -14.01
C ILE A 13 5.96 -2.63 -13.25
N ILE A 14 6.34 -1.58 -13.97
CA ILE A 14 6.88 -0.35 -13.36
C ILE A 14 5.85 0.29 -12.43
N TYR A 15 4.61 0.47 -12.89
CA TYR A 15 3.55 1.10 -12.08
C TYR A 15 3.12 0.22 -10.90
N SER A 16 3.12 -1.11 -11.05
CA SER A 16 2.87 -2.03 -9.93
C SER A 16 3.93 -1.89 -8.84
N PHE A 17 5.21 -1.88 -9.24
CA PHE A 17 6.31 -1.70 -8.28
C PHE A 17 6.27 -0.32 -7.62
N LEU A 18 6.00 0.72 -8.39
CA LEU A 18 5.84 2.08 -7.88
C LEU A 18 4.71 2.17 -6.85
N GLY A 19 3.57 1.53 -7.11
CA GLY A 19 2.45 1.46 -6.17
C GLY A 19 2.84 0.80 -4.85
N ILE A 20 3.59 -0.30 -4.89
CA ILE A 20 4.10 -0.98 -3.69
C ILE A 20 5.02 -0.05 -2.89
N VAL A 21 5.94 0.65 -3.56
CA VAL A 21 6.86 1.59 -2.92
C VAL A 21 6.12 2.72 -2.22
N ILE A 22 5.12 3.31 -2.90
CA ILE A 22 4.30 4.39 -2.31
C ILE A 22 3.50 3.89 -1.11
N LEU A 23 2.93 2.68 -1.20
CA LEU A 23 2.18 2.06 -0.11
C LEU A 23 3.05 1.83 1.12
N LEU A 24 4.27 1.34 0.94
CA LEU A 24 5.24 1.16 2.02
C LEU A 24 5.63 2.49 2.65
N ILE A 25 5.90 3.53 1.85
CA ILE A 25 6.19 4.87 2.36
C ILE A 25 5.01 5.41 3.17
N GLY A 26 3.78 5.28 2.65
CA GLY A 26 2.57 5.71 3.36
C GLY A 26 2.38 4.99 4.70
N TYR A 27 2.63 3.68 4.73
CA TYR A 27 2.64 2.91 5.97
C TYR A 27 3.67 3.42 6.97
N PHE A 28 4.93 3.62 6.56
CA PHE A 28 5.99 4.14 7.44
C PHE A 28 5.69 5.54 7.98
N ILE A 29 5.06 6.41 7.17
CA ILE A 29 4.64 7.74 7.62
C ILE A 29 3.62 7.61 8.75
N ILE A 30 2.61 6.76 8.61
CA ILE A 30 1.62 6.53 9.67
C ILE A 30 2.22 5.87 10.90
N GLU A 31 3.09 4.87 10.74
CA GLU A 31 3.77 4.23 11.89
C GLU A 31 4.57 5.27 12.69
N LYS A 32 5.19 6.24 12.02
CA LYS A 32 5.93 7.31 12.69
C LYS A 32 5.04 8.39 13.31
N LEU A 33 3.88 8.65 12.73
CA LEU A 33 2.90 9.58 13.29
C LEU A 33 2.12 8.98 14.47
N THR A 34 1.98 7.66 14.50
CA THR A 34 1.28 6.96 15.57
C THR A 34 2.20 6.88 16.79
N PRO A 35 1.77 7.38 17.97
CA PRO A 35 2.64 7.47 19.14
C PRO A 35 2.97 6.12 19.77
N GLU A 36 2.07 5.15 19.65
CA GLU A 36 2.32 3.75 20.03
C GLU A 36 2.76 2.97 18.79
N SER A 37 3.66 1.99 18.94
CA SER A 37 3.99 1.10 17.83
C SER A 37 2.78 0.23 17.50
N THR A 38 2.26 0.41 16.28
CA THR A 38 1.13 -0.34 15.76
C THR A 38 1.45 -1.84 15.74
N TRP A 39 2.70 -2.17 15.43
CA TRP A 39 3.18 -3.56 15.47
C TRP A 39 3.05 -4.17 16.87
N LYS A 40 3.45 -3.43 17.90
CA LYS A 40 3.36 -3.88 19.29
C LYS A 40 1.90 -4.10 19.71
N GLU A 41 1.03 -3.15 19.38
CA GLU A 41 -0.40 -3.25 19.66
C GLU A 41 -1.04 -4.47 18.99
N VAL A 42 -0.72 -4.73 17.73
CA VAL A 42 -1.30 -5.84 16.97
C VAL A 42 -0.72 -7.20 17.40
N VAL A 43 0.60 -7.32 17.50
CA VAL A 43 1.27 -8.62 17.70
C VAL A 43 1.37 -8.99 19.18
N GLU A 44 1.74 -8.05 20.06
CA GLU A 44 1.92 -8.36 21.49
C GLU A 44 0.61 -8.23 22.26
N LYS A 45 -0.12 -7.13 22.06
CA LYS A 45 -1.36 -6.85 22.80
C LYS A 45 -2.61 -7.44 22.15
N ASN A 46 -2.49 -8.04 20.96
CA ASN A 46 -3.61 -8.61 20.20
C ASN A 46 -4.77 -7.61 20.01
N ASN A 47 -4.44 -6.34 19.80
CA ASN A 47 -5.41 -5.27 19.66
C ASN A 47 -6.03 -5.29 18.25
N VAL A 48 -7.13 -6.01 18.12
CA VAL A 48 -7.88 -6.15 16.87
C VAL A 48 -8.41 -4.81 16.36
N ALA A 49 -8.73 -3.86 17.24
CA ALA A 49 -9.21 -2.54 16.83
C ALA A 49 -8.14 -1.79 16.02
N VAL A 50 -6.90 -1.82 16.49
CA VAL A 50 -5.76 -1.22 15.76
C VAL A 50 -5.50 -1.95 14.45
N ALA A 51 -5.62 -3.29 14.42
CA ALA A 51 -5.46 -4.07 13.19
C ALA A 51 -6.52 -3.71 12.13
N ILE A 52 -7.78 -3.52 12.53
CA ILE A 52 -8.87 -3.12 11.62
C ILE A 52 -8.62 -1.72 11.05
N VAL A 53 -8.20 -0.77 11.89
CA VAL A 53 -7.88 0.59 11.45
C VAL A 53 -6.72 0.58 10.46
N LEU A 54 -5.66 -0.19 10.75
CA LEU A 54 -4.52 -0.35 9.85
C LEU A 54 -4.93 -0.96 8.52
N ALA A 55 -5.77 -2.01 8.53
CA ALA A 55 -6.28 -2.63 7.31
C ALA A 55 -7.11 -1.63 6.48
N ALA A 56 -8.01 -0.88 7.11
CA ALA A 56 -8.81 0.15 6.42
C ALA A 56 -7.92 1.24 5.81
N PHE A 57 -6.86 1.65 6.51
CA PHE A 57 -5.88 2.61 6.01
C PHE A 57 -5.15 2.10 4.76
N ILE A 58 -4.64 0.86 4.80
CA ILE A 58 -3.95 0.24 3.66
C ILE A 58 -4.86 0.11 2.44
N ILE A 59 -6.13 -0.27 2.65
CA ILE A 59 -7.14 -0.33 1.59
C ILE A 59 -7.40 1.07 1.01
N GLY A 60 -7.57 2.08 1.88
CA GLY A 60 -7.74 3.48 1.46
C GLY A 60 -6.57 3.99 0.62
N LEU A 61 -5.34 3.73 1.06
CA LEU A 61 -4.14 4.13 0.31
C LEU A 61 -4.06 3.44 -1.04
N SER A 62 -4.37 2.14 -1.09
CA SER A 62 -4.39 1.36 -2.32
C SER A 62 -5.39 1.92 -3.34
N MET A 63 -6.56 2.37 -2.87
CA MET A 63 -7.56 3.03 -3.72
C MET A 63 -7.06 4.36 -4.27
N ILE A 64 -6.40 5.18 -3.44
CA ILE A 64 -5.82 6.47 -3.88
C ILE A 64 -4.71 6.24 -4.92
N ILE A 65 -3.82 5.28 -4.68
CA ILE A 65 -2.75 4.91 -5.63
C ILE A 65 -3.36 4.41 -6.94
N SER A 66 -4.37 3.54 -6.87
CA SER A 66 -5.07 3.03 -8.05
C SER A 66 -5.70 4.17 -8.85
N ALA A 67 -6.36 5.12 -8.20
CA ALA A 67 -6.95 6.29 -8.85
C ALA A 67 -5.88 7.20 -9.47
N ALA A 68 -4.72 7.36 -8.84
CA ALA A 68 -3.63 8.17 -9.36
C ALA A 68 -2.92 7.56 -10.58
N ILE A 69 -2.85 6.22 -10.66
CA ILE A 69 -2.22 5.52 -11.80
C ILE A 69 -3.15 5.45 -13.01
N HIS A 70 -4.47 5.37 -12.80
CA HIS A 70 -5.47 5.28 -13.88
C HIS A 70 -6.10 6.64 -14.24
N GLY A 71 -5.69 7.72 -13.57
CA GLY A 71 -6.18 9.09 -13.79
C GLY A 71 -5.51 9.81 -14.95
#